data_AF-A0A5X1EM19-F1
#
_entry.id   AF-A0A5X1EM19-F1
#
_cell.length_a   1.000
_cell.length_b   1.000
_cell.length_c   1.000
_cell.angle_alpha   90.00
_cell.angle_beta   90.00
_cell.angle_gamma   90.00
#
_symmetry.space_group_name_H-M   'P 1'
#
loop_
_entity.id
_entity.type
_entity.pdbx_description
1 polymer ?
#
loop_
_entity_poly.entity_id
_entity_poly.type
_entity_poly.pdbx_seq_one_letter_code
_entity_poly.pdbx_strand_id
1 'polypeptide(L)'
;AGENGIQESHNPPANPQLTVVATLPFRHRVLAQYIGDGEYLYHVDTDQKKEIACLEMDTQNTTVQNLILAAENVEPFKKAIEHDIHKAVNAYKQVFPVDGKVPELCTTIKFFKEWFSAEHINRGLLVKEWAERLKNKPAPVKKTGPHKVIVDDVNKPERPRRSEKPTHRTINYELACGFCEELDLNNLRPAMDFAKRIIAEDREDWKQMSMTV
;
A
#
# COMPACT_ATOMS: atom_id res chain seq x y z
N ALA A 1 27.98 51.19 -50.33
CA ALA A 1 28.71 50.23 -49.49
C ALA A 1 28.49 50.62 -48.04
N GLY A 2 27.99 49.72 -47.21
CA GLY A 2 27.64 49.98 -45.82
C GLY A 2 26.95 48.75 -45.25
N GLU A 3 27.76 47.72 -44.98
CA GLU A 3 27.35 46.47 -44.35
C GLU A 3 26.90 46.74 -42.91
N ASN A 4 25.66 46.38 -42.58
CA ASN A 4 25.21 46.27 -41.19
C ASN A 4 25.43 44.82 -40.75
N GLY A 5 26.58 44.58 -40.11
CA GLY A 5 26.91 43.31 -39.47
C GLY A 5 25.96 43.03 -38.31
N ILE A 6 25.28 41.88 -38.39
CA ILE A 6 24.53 41.29 -37.28
C ILE A 6 25.58 40.80 -36.27
N GLN A 7 25.63 41.44 -35.10
CA GLN A 7 26.35 40.89 -33.95
C GLN A 7 25.57 39.66 -33.44
N GLU A 8 25.94 38.48 -33.92
CA GLU A 8 25.61 37.23 -33.24
C GLU A 8 26.29 37.25 -31.86
N SER A 9 25.50 37.45 -30.82
CA SER A 9 25.93 37.28 -29.43
C SER A 9 26.22 35.80 -29.21
N HIS A 10 27.47 35.40 -29.42
CA HIS A 10 27.93 34.05 -29.14
C HIS A 10 28.07 33.88 -27.61
N ASN A 11 26.95 33.57 -26.95
CA ASN A 11 27.01 33.02 -25.60
C ASN A 11 27.68 31.64 -25.69
N PRO A 12 28.78 31.38 -24.96
CA PRO A 12 29.33 30.03 -24.88
C PRO A 12 28.25 29.10 -24.32
N PRO A 13 28.12 27.85 -24.81
CA PRO A 13 27.16 26.91 -24.28
C PRO A 13 27.42 26.74 -22.78
N ALA A 14 26.40 27.00 -21.97
CA ALA A 14 26.51 26.80 -20.53
C ALA A 14 26.91 25.34 -20.29
N ASN A 15 28.05 25.10 -19.63
CA ASN A 15 28.47 23.76 -19.28
C ASN A 15 27.34 23.07 -18.52
N PRO A 16 26.96 21.84 -18.90
CA PRO A 16 25.86 21.14 -18.25
C PRO A 16 26.15 20.99 -16.76
N GLN A 17 25.26 21.51 -15.92
CA GLN A 17 25.39 21.38 -14.48
C GLN A 17 25.01 19.96 -14.07
N LEU A 18 26.03 19.13 -13.85
CA LEU A 18 25.87 17.73 -13.44
C LEU A 18 25.74 17.61 -11.92
N THR A 19 24.73 16.87 -11.47
CA THR A 19 24.52 16.52 -10.06
C THR A 19 24.74 15.03 -9.87
N VAL A 20 25.50 14.64 -8.85
CA VAL A 20 25.73 13.21 -8.52
C VAL A 20 24.44 12.58 -8.00
N VAL A 21 23.98 11.48 -8.61
CA VAL A 21 22.70 10.85 -8.26
C VAL A 21 22.63 10.46 -6.80
N ALA A 22 23.70 9.88 -6.24
CA ALA A 22 23.76 9.44 -4.85
C ALA A 22 23.52 10.55 -3.81
N THR A 23 23.64 11.84 -4.20
CA THR A 23 23.39 13.00 -3.31
C THR A 23 21.94 13.44 -3.28
N LEU A 24 21.10 12.89 -4.17
CA LEU A 24 19.68 13.23 -4.27
C LEU A 24 18.83 12.52 -3.20
N PRO A 25 17.62 13.03 -2.92
CA PRO A 25 16.64 12.32 -2.09
C PRO A 25 16.34 10.93 -2.65
N PHE A 26 15.99 9.97 -1.78
CA PHE A 26 15.82 8.56 -2.17
C PHE A 26 14.88 8.34 -3.36
N ARG A 27 13.71 9.01 -3.38
CA ARG A 27 12.78 8.94 -4.51
C ARG A 27 13.41 9.38 -5.82
N HIS A 28 14.14 10.49 -5.80
CA HIS A 28 14.85 10.99 -6.98
C HIS A 28 15.95 10.05 -7.44
N ARG A 29 16.63 9.35 -6.52
CA ARG A 29 17.61 8.30 -6.87
C ARG A 29 16.95 7.14 -7.61
N VAL A 30 15.82 6.66 -7.10
CA VAL A 30 15.02 5.62 -7.77
C VAL A 30 14.57 6.07 -9.16
N LEU A 31 14.05 7.30 -9.27
CA LEU A 31 13.56 7.87 -10.53
C LEU A 31 14.70 8.16 -11.53
N ALA A 32 15.89 8.55 -11.07
CA ALA A 32 17.05 8.70 -11.92
C ALA A 32 17.37 7.38 -12.65
N GLN A 33 17.39 6.27 -11.91
CA GLN A 33 17.61 4.96 -12.53
C GLN A 33 16.42 4.51 -13.40
N TYR A 34 15.23 5.06 -13.19
CA TYR A 34 14.06 4.76 -14.01
C TYR A 34 14.13 5.40 -15.40
N ILE A 35 14.56 6.67 -15.46
CA ILE A 35 14.72 7.43 -16.73
C ILE A 35 15.98 7.03 -17.51
N GLY A 36 16.98 6.43 -16.85
CA GLY A 36 18.21 5.96 -17.49
C GLY A 36 18.02 4.82 -18.49
N ASP A 37 16.80 4.31 -18.65
CA ASP A 37 16.42 3.27 -19.61
C ASP A 37 17.35 2.05 -19.73
N GLY A 38 17.83 1.58 -18.58
CA GLY A 38 18.75 0.44 -18.51
C GLY A 38 20.20 0.84 -18.30
N GLU A 39 20.56 2.07 -18.61
CA GLU A 39 21.88 2.64 -18.30
C GLU A 39 21.97 3.07 -16.83
N TYR A 40 23.15 2.86 -16.24
CA TYR A 40 23.41 3.26 -14.86
C TYR A 40 23.76 4.75 -14.81
N LEU A 41 22.88 5.58 -14.27
CA LEU A 41 23.13 7.01 -14.14
C LEU A 41 23.95 7.31 -12.88
N TYR A 42 25.19 7.76 -13.08
CA TYR A 42 26.04 8.32 -12.01
C TYR A 42 25.70 9.78 -11.71
N HIS A 43 25.35 10.52 -12.77
CA HIS A 43 25.06 11.94 -12.72
C HIS A 43 23.77 12.21 -13.48
N VAL A 44 23.06 13.26 -13.07
CA VAL A 44 21.94 13.83 -13.81
C VAL A 44 22.22 15.29 -14.12
N ASP A 45 21.88 15.72 -15.33
CA ASP A 45 21.92 17.13 -15.71
C ASP A 45 20.68 17.89 -15.20
N THR A 46 20.58 19.16 -15.58
CA THR A 46 19.48 20.03 -15.14
C THR A 46 18.13 19.62 -15.74
N ASP A 47 18.10 19.09 -16.96
CA ASP A 47 16.86 18.72 -17.63
C ASP A 47 16.36 17.35 -17.14
N GLN A 48 17.26 16.39 -16.97
CA GLN A 48 16.97 15.12 -16.29
C GLN A 48 16.48 15.33 -14.86
N LYS A 49 17.04 16.31 -14.14
CA LYS A 49 16.57 16.64 -12.78
C LYS A 49 15.16 17.23 -12.79
N LYS A 50 14.82 18.06 -13.78
CA LYS A 50 13.44 18.56 -13.97
C LYS A 50 12.50 17.41 -14.32
N GLU A 51 12.91 16.51 -15.20
CA GLU A 51 12.12 15.33 -15.58
C GLU A 51 11.83 14.45 -14.36
N ILE A 52 12.84 14.14 -13.54
CA ILE A 52 12.67 13.40 -12.28
C ILE A 52 11.65 14.08 -11.37
N ALA A 53 11.76 15.41 -11.19
CA ALA A 53 10.83 16.15 -10.34
C ALA A 53 9.39 16.13 -10.92
N CYS A 54 9.24 16.22 -12.23
CA CYS A 54 7.94 16.11 -12.89
C CYS A 54 7.35 14.71 -12.71
N LEU A 55 8.16 13.65 -12.85
CA LEU A 55 7.75 12.27 -12.65
C LEU A 55 7.30 11.99 -11.21
N GLU A 56 7.98 12.56 -10.21
CA GLU A 56 7.54 12.43 -8.82
C GLU A 56 6.16 13.07 -8.59
N MET A 57 5.91 14.23 -9.21
CA MET A 57 4.65 14.96 -9.08
C MET A 57 3.51 14.39 -9.93
N ASP A 58 3.81 13.56 -10.93
CA ASP A 58 2.82 12.93 -11.79
C ASP A 58 2.11 11.79 -11.05
N THR A 59 1.03 12.15 -10.36
CA THR A 59 0.16 11.21 -9.64
C THR A 59 -0.68 10.33 -10.56
N GLN A 60 -0.79 10.65 -11.85
CA GLN A 60 -1.54 9.84 -12.81
C GLN A 60 -0.70 8.68 -13.35
N ASN A 61 0.63 8.81 -13.32
CA ASN A 61 1.54 7.74 -13.68
C ASN A 61 1.58 6.66 -12.58
N THR A 62 0.59 5.77 -12.61
CA THR A 62 0.42 4.73 -11.58
C THR A 62 1.62 3.77 -11.50
N THR A 63 2.31 3.52 -12.62
CA THR A 63 3.52 2.68 -12.65
C THR A 63 4.65 3.32 -11.84
N VAL A 64 4.96 4.58 -12.11
CA VAL A 64 5.98 5.33 -11.37
C VAL A 64 5.59 5.50 -9.90
N GLN A 65 4.33 5.83 -9.62
CA GLN A 65 3.83 5.96 -8.25
C GLN A 65 3.95 4.65 -7.47
N ASN A 66 3.60 3.51 -8.07
CA ASN A 66 3.74 2.20 -7.42
C ASN A 66 5.21 1.83 -7.18
N LEU A 67 6.12 2.19 -8.08
CA LEU A 67 7.55 2.00 -7.90
C LEU A 67 8.06 2.78 -6.68
N ILE A 68 7.82 4.10 -6.63
CA ILE A 68 8.33 4.93 -5.52
C ILE A 68 7.69 4.54 -4.18
N LEU A 69 6.38 4.24 -4.16
CA LEU A 69 5.69 3.80 -2.95
C LEU A 69 6.24 2.45 -2.46
N ALA A 70 6.43 1.48 -3.35
CA ALA A 70 6.99 0.20 -2.95
C ALA A 70 8.45 0.32 -2.49
N ALA A 71 9.25 1.18 -3.13
CA ALA A 71 10.61 1.45 -2.72
C ALA A 71 10.69 2.01 -1.29
N GLU A 72 9.75 2.87 -0.90
CA GLU A 72 9.66 3.39 0.47
C GLU A 72 9.17 2.37 1.50
N ASN A 73 8.32 1.44 1.08
CA ASN A 73 7.71 0.44 1.97
C ASN A 73 8.57 -0.81 2.19
N VAL A 74 9.59 -1.04 1.35
CA VAL A 74 10.49 -2.19 1.45
C VAL A 74 11.81 -1.73 2.08
N GLU A 75 12.00 -2.03 3.36
CA GLU A 75 13.18 -1.61 4.15
C GLU A 75 14.54 -1.93 3.47
N PRO A 76 14.78 -3.13 2.90
CA PRO A 76 16.01 -3.41 2.15
C PRO A 76 16.21 -2.50 0.94
N PHE A 77 15.13 -2.09 0.28
CA PHE A 77 15.19 -1.18 -0.87
C PHE A 77 15.51 0.24 -0.40
N LYS A 78 14.86 0.71 0.65
CA LYS A 78 15.12 2.03 1.25
C LYS A 78 16.59 2.21 1.69
N LYS A 79 17.25 1.13 2.10
CA LYS A 79 18.67 1.10 2.50
C LYS A 79 19.62 0.65 1.38
N ALA A 80 19.11 0.44 0.17
CA ALA A 80 19.91 -0.08 -0.93
C ALA A 80 20.98 0.93 -1.38
N ILE A 81 22.14 0.40 -1.71
CA ILE A 81 23.18 1.17 -2.41
C ILE A 81 22.74 1.44 -3.85
N GLU A 82 23.34 2.45 -4.47
CA GLU A 82 22.92 2.92 -5.79
C GLU A 82 22.92 1.82 -6.87
N HIS A 83 23.91 0.92 -6.84
CA HIS A 83 23.95 -0.24 -7.72
C HIS A 83 22.75 -1.19 -7.55
N ASP A 84 22.32 -1.46 -6.32
CA ASP A 84 21.14 -2.30 -6.07
C ASP A 84 19.84 -1.59 -6.45
N ILE A 85 19.76 -0.27 -6.25
CA ILE A 85 18.63 0.56 -6.72
C ILE A 85 18.49 0.41 -8.23
N HIS A 86 19.57 0.62 -8.98
CA HIS A 86 19.56 0.47 -10.43
C HIS A 86 19.10 -0.92 -10.87
N LYS A 87 19.67 -1.98 -10.28
CA LYS A 87 19.27 -3.36 -10.62
C LYS A 87 17.80 -3.64 -10.29
N ALA A 88 17.31 -3.16 -9.14
CA ALA A 88 15.92 -3.34 -8.74
C ALA A 88 14.95 -2.58 -9.67
N VAL A 89 15.29 -1.36 -10.07
CA VAL A 89 14.48 -0.55 -11.00
C VAL A 89 14.44 -1.18 -12.39
N ASN A 90 15.58 -1.65 -12.91
CA ASN A 90 15.62 -2.36 -14.18
C ASN A 90 14.83 -3.69 -14.13
N ALA A 91 14.95 -4.43 -13.04
CA ALA A 91 14.16 -5.63 -12.80
C ALA A 91 12.65 -5.32 -12.78
N TYR A 92 12.26 -4.21 -12.14
CA TYR A 92 10.88 -3.74 -12.13
C TYR A 92 10.36 -3.43 -13.54
N LYS A 93 11.10 -2.69 -14.37
CA LYS A 93 10.71 -2.39 -15.76
C LYS A 93 10.56 -3.66 -16.61
N GLN A 94 11.39 -4.68 -16.36
CA GLN A 94 11.29 -5.97 -17.07
C GLN A 94 10.07 -6.79 -16.66
N VAL A 95 9.74 -6.80 -15.37
CA VAL A 95 8.57 -7.54 -14.85
C VAL A 95 7.26 -6.81 -15.16
N PHE A 96 7.29 -5.47 -15.14
CA PHE A 96 6.12 -4.60 -15.33
C PHE A 96 6.37 -3.60 -16.47
N PRO A 97 6.23 -4.03 -17.73
CA PRO A 97 6.43 -3.14 -18.87
C PRO A 97 5.37 -2.03 -18.91
N VAL A 98 5.75 -0.86 -19.43
CA VAL A 98 4.89 0.34 -19.48
C VAL A 98 3.64 0.12 -20.33
N ASP A 99 3.75 -0.64 -21.43
CA ASP A 99 2.64 -0.99 -22.31
C ASP A 99 1.77 -2.15 -21.77
N GLY A 100 2.17 -2.71 -20.62
CA GLY A 100 1.51 -3.82 -19.97
C GLY A 100 0.37 -3.40 -19.05
N LYS A 101 -0.24 -4.41 -18.41
CA LYS A 101 -1.19 -4.16 -17.33
C LYS A 101 -0.44 -3.53 -16.14
N VAL A 102 -0.90 -2.36 -15.71
CA VAL A 102 -0.38 -1.68 -14.51
C VAL A 102 -0.47 -2.63 -13.31
N PRO A 103 0.64 -2.91 -12.60
CA PRO A 103 0.60 -3.78 -11.44
C PRO A 103 -0.11 -3.10 -10.27
N GLU A 104 -0.78 -3.90 -9.44
CA GLU A 104 -1.27 -3.42 -8.15
C GLU A 104 -0.09 -3.12 -7.22
N LEU A 105 -0.23 -2.11 -6.36
CA LEU A 105 0.80 -1.74 -5.38
C LEU A 105 1.26 -2.94 -4.52
N CYS A 106 0.31 -3.72 -4.00
CA CYS A 106 0.64 -4.92 -3.20
C CYS A 106 1.45 -5.95 -3.97
N THR A 107 1.23 -6.08 -5.29
CA THR A 107 2.01 -6.97 -6.15
C THR A 107 3.44 -6.45 -6.32
N THR A 108 3.58 -5.14 -6.52
CA THR A 108 4.89 -4.48 -6.61
C THR A 108 5.70 -4.62 -5.31
N ILE A 109 5.06 -4.41 -4.15
CA ILE A 109 5.70 -4.60 -2.84
C ILE A 109 6.15 -6.05 -2.65
N LYS A 110 5.32 -7.04 -3.01
CA LYS A 110 5.69 -8.46 -2.93
C LYS A 110 6.90 -8.79 -3.80
N PHE A 111 6.90 -8.31 -5.04
CA PHE A 111 8.03 -8.47 -5.95
C PHE A 111 9.34 -7.95 -5.34
N PHE A 112 9.35 -6.72 -4.82
CA PHE A 112 10.57 -6.17 -4.23
C PHE A 112 11.01 -6.91 -2.96
N LYS A 113 10.08 -7.36 -2.11
CA LYS A 113 10.43 -8.19 -0.96
C LYS A 113 11.14 -9.47 -1.40
N GLU A 114 10.59 -10.18 -2.39
CA GLU A 114 11.20 -11.40 -2.93
C GLU A 114 12.55 -11.11 -3.62
N TRP A 115 12.64 -10.01 -4.39
CA TRP A 115 13.86 -9.60 -5.09
C TRP A 115 15.03 -9.32 -4.13
N PHE A 116 14.76 -8.59 -3.04
CA PHE A 116 15.77 -8.26 -2.05
C PHE A 116 16.09 -9.42 -1.10
N SER A 117 15.15 -10.36 -0.89
CA SER A 117 15.41 -11.60 -0.15
C SER A 117 16.15 -12.65 -0.97
N ALA A 118 16.06 -12.61 -2.30
CA ALA A 118 16.75 -13.54 -3.18
C ALA A 118 18.26 -13.26 -3.25
N GLU A 119 19.04 -14.34 -3.32
CA GLU A 119 20.49 -14.26 -3.60
C GLU A 119 20.75 -13.56 -4.93
N HIS A 120 21.84 -12.80 -5.01
CA HIS A 120 22.20 -12.02 -6.19
C HIS A 120 22.26 -12.85 -7.49
N ILE A 121 22.65 -14.13 -7.40
CA ILE A 121 22.72 -15.05 -8.53
C ILE A 121 21.31 -15.43 -9.03
N ASN A 122 20.35 -15.56 -8.12
CA ASN A 122 18.98 -16.02 -8.41
C ASN A 122 18.06 -14.88 -8.85
N ARG A 123 18.44 -13.63 -8.61
CA ARG A 123 17.69 -12.43 -9.04
C ARG A 123 17.33 -12.49 -10.53
N GLY A 124 18.28 -12.77 -11.42
CA GLY A 124 17.99 -12.86 -12.86
C GLY A 124 16.91 -13.91 -13.22
N LEU A 125 16.89 -15.04 -12.51
CA LEU A 125 15.85 -16.07 -12.67
C LEU A 125 14.50 -15.59 -12.12
N LEU A 126 14.52 -14.94 -10.94
CA LEU A 126 13.33 -14.42 -10.28
C LEU A 126 12.55 -13.43 -11.16
N VAL A 127 13.24 -12.52 -11.87
CA VAL A 127 12.58 -11.61 -12.84
C VAL A 127 11.85 -12.39 -13.93
N LYS A 128 12.49 -13.41 -14.51
CA LYS A 128 11.88 -14.21 -15.57
C LYS A 128 10.65 -14.96 -15.06
N GLU A 129 10.75 -15.58 -13.89
CA GLU A 129 9.61 -16.24 -13.25
C GLU A 129 8.47 -15.27 -12.98
N TRP A 130 8.77 -14.07 -12.46
CA TRP A 130 7.74 -13.05 -12.21
C TRP A 130 7.07 -12.57 -13.49
N ALA A 131 7.83 -12.31 -14.56
CA ALA A 131 7.29 -11.94 -15.85
C ALA A 131 6.35 -13.03 -16.41
N GLU A 132 6.74 -14.30 -16.33
CA GLU A 132 5.91 -15.42 -16.76
C GLU A 132 4.67 -15.61 -15.87
N ARG A 133 4.81 -15.48 -14.54
CA ARG A 133 3.67 -15.54 -13.60
C ARG A 133 2.63 -14.46 -13.90
N LEU A 134 3.05 -13.27 -14.34
CA LEU A 134 2.12 -12.18 -14.67
C LEU A 134 1.44 -12.38 -16.02
N LYS A 135 2.14 -12.92 -17.03
CA LYS A 135 1.55 -13.31 -18.31
C LYS A 135 0.54 -14.44 -18.16
N ASN A 136 0.88 -15.44 -17.36
CA ASN A 136 0.07 -16.64 -17.14
C ASN A 136 -0.94 -16.47 -16.01
N LYS A 137 -1.03 -15.28 -15.40
CA LYS A 137 -2.02 -15.00 -14.37
C LYS A 137 -3.38 -15.11 -15.04
N PRO A 138 -4.22 -16.10 -14.69
CA PRO A 138 -5.55 -16.18 -15.26
C PRO A 138 -6.24 -14.84 -15.01
N ALA A 139 -6.98 -14.35 -16.01
CA ALA A 139 -7.78 -13.14 -15.85
C ALA A 139 -8.47 -13.22 -14.48
N PRO A 140 -8.45 -12.15 -13.66
CA PRO A 140 -9.22 -12.15 -12.44
C PRO A 140 -10.59 -12.61 -12.86
N VAL A 141 -11.06 -13.75 -12.33
CA VAL A 141 -12.41 -14.24 -12.63
C VAL A 141 -13.28 -13.02 -12.42
N LYS A 142 -13.83 -12.47 -13.52
CA LYS A 142 -14.83 -11.43 -13.41
C LYS A 142 -15.90 -12.14 -12.62
N LYS A 143 -16.04 -11.81 -11.35
CA LYS A 143 -17.21 -12.18 -10.57
C LYS A 143 -18.34 -11.33 -11.16
N THR A 144 -18.77 -11.69 -12.37
CA THR A 144 -20.07 -11.32 -12.91
C THR A 144 -21.07 -12.07 -12.07
N GLY A 145 -21.45 -11.43 -10.97
CA GLY A 145 -22.35 -11.94 -9.96
C GLY A 145 -21.94 -11.39 -8.60
N PRO A 146 -22.88 -10.86 -7.79
CA PRO A 146 -22.58 -10.49 -6.41
C PRO A 146 -21.88 -11.68 -5.75
N HIS A 147 -20.77 -11.41 -5.08
CA HIS A 147 -19.94 -12.43 -4.43
C HIS A 147 -20.83 -13.36 -3.60
N LYS A 148 -20.99 -14.63 -4.00
CA LYS A 148 -21.27 -15.68 -3.03
C LYS A 148 -20.03 -15.77 -2.14
N VAL A 149 -20.14 -15.18 -0.96
CA VAL A 149 -19.17 -15.33 0.12
C VAL A 149 -19.29 -16.78 0.58
N ILE A 150 -18.41 -17.66 0.09
CA ILE A 150 -18.11 -18.91 0.79
C ILE A 150 -17.00 -18.51 1.76
N VAL A 151 -17.42 -17.96 2.90
CA VAL A 151 -16.59 -17.98 4.10
C VAL A 151 -16.60 -19.44 4.51
N ASP A 152 -15.44 -20.08 4.42
CA ASP A 152 -15.18 -21.25 5.23
C ASP A 152 -15.54 -20.90 6.69
N ASP A 153 -16.18 -21.89 7.30
CA ASP A 153 -16.86 -21.95 8.59
C ASP A 153 -15.99 -21.55 9.79
N VAL A 154 -15.52 -20.30 9.81
CA VAL A 154 -15.01 -19.63 10.99
C VAL A 154 -16.10 -18.68 11.42
N ASN A 155 -16.85 -19.12 12.42
CA ASN A 155 -17.72 -18.34 13.29
C ASN A 155 -17.29 -16.87 13.35
N LYS A 156 -17.80 -16.05 12.42
CA LYS A 156 -17.98 -14.64 12.66
C LYS A 156 -19.26 -14.63 13.48
N PRO A 157 -19.21 -14.33 14.79
CA PRO A 157 -20.41 -13.88 15.45
C PRO A 157 -20.80 -12.59 14.73
N GLU A 158 -21.74 -12.71 13.79
CA GLU A 158 -22.50 -11.58 13.30
C GLU A 158 -23.14 -11.01 14.56
N ARG A 159 -22.49 -10.00 15.17
CA ARG A 159 -23.09 -9.29 16.31
C ARG A 159 -24.50 -8.96 15.86
N PRO A 160 -25.54 -9.44 16.59
CA PRO A 160 -26.90 -9.24 16.17
C PRO A 160 -27.08 -7.75 15.93
N ARG A 161 -27.32 -7.34 14.67
CA ARG A 161 -27.69 -5.96 14.40
C ARG A 161 -29.03 -5.78 15.09
N ARG A 162 -29.03 -4.94 16.13
CA ARG A 162 -30.19 -4.57 16.91
C ARG A 162 -31.26 -4.04 15.95
N SER A 163 -32.29 -4.84 15.68
CA SER A 163 -33.33 -4.53 14.70
C SER A 163 -34.25 -3.40 15.15
N GLU A 164 -34.21 -3.03 16.43
CA GLU A 164 -35.12 -2.07 17.05
C GLU A 164 -34.37 -1.00 17.85
N LYS A 165 -34.95 0.20 17.89
CA LYS A 165 -34.44 1.32 18.69
C LYS A 165 -34.36 0.92 20.17
N PRO A 166 -33.29 1.28 20.89
CA PRO A 166 -33.20 1.05 22.33
C PRO A 166 -34.36 1.65 23.11
N THR A 167 -35.15 0.79 23.77
CA THR A 167 -36.01 1.21 24.87
C THR A 167 -35.19 1.17 26.16
N HIS A 168 -35.56 2.00 27.14
CA HIS A 168 -34.94 2.01 28.47
C HIS A 168 -34.89 0.61 29.10
N ARG A 169 -35.96 -0.16 28.93
CA ARG A 169 -36.05 -1.55 29.40
C ARG A 169 -35.01 -2.45 28.73
N THR A 170 -34.82 -2.35 27.42
CA THR A 170 -33.84 -3.16 26.70
C THR A 170 -32.41 -2.78 27.07
N ILE A 171 -32.12 -1.50 27.28
CA ILE A 171 -30.81 -1.02 27.73
C ILE A 171 -30.50 -1.57 29.12
N ASN A 172 -31.47 -1.52 30.04
CA ASN A 172 -31.27 -2.05 31.39
C ASN A 172 -30.97 -3.55 31.38
N TYR A 173 -31.62 -4.34 30.52
CA TYR A 173 -31.27 -5.75 30.37
C TYR A 173 -29.84 -5.95 29.84
N GLU A 174 -29.41 -5.16 28.85
CA GLU A 174 -28.04 -5.24 28.32
C GLU A 174 -26.99 -4.90 29.38
N LEU A 175 -27.21 -3.85 30.18
CA LEU A 175 -26.32 -3.47 31.29
C LEU A 175 -26.30 -4.54 32.39
N ALA A 176 -27.47 -5.07 32.75
CA ALA A 176 -27.62 -6.12 33.75
C ALA A 176 -26.96 -7.45 33.32
N CYS A 177 -26.92 -7.76 32.02
CA CYS A 177 -26.17 -8.91 31.50
C CYS A 177 -24.67 -8.82 31.81
N GLY A 178 -24.12 -7.61 31.97
CA GLY A 178 -22.72 -7.40 32.36
C GLY A 178 -22.37 -7.92 33.76
N PHE A 179 -23.38 -8.16 34.62
CA PHE A 179 -23.20 -8.75 35.95
C PHE A 179 -23.20 -10.28 35.94
N CYS A 180 -23.40 -10.91 34.77
CA CYS A 180 -23.35 -12.36 34.63
C CYS A 180 -21.89 -12.81 34.48
N GLU A 181 -21.36 -13.53 35.48
CA GLU A 181 -19.97 -14.02 35.49
C GLU A 181 -19.70 -15.04 34.36
N GLU A 182 -20.68 -15.88 34.04
CA GLU A 182 -20.59 -16.91 32.98
C GLU A 182 -21.23 -16.43 31.66
N LEU A 183 -20.74 -15.31 31.12
CA LEU A 183 -21.27 -14.77 29.87
C LEU A 183 -20.75 -15.56 28.65
N ASP A 184 -21.61 -16.41 28.08
CA ASP A 184 -21.37 -17.00 26.76
C ASP A 184 -21.83 -16.05 25.65
N LEU A 185 -20.86 -15.49 24.91
CA LEU A 185 -21.11 -14.59 23.79
C LEU A 185 -21.81 -15.28 22.60
N ASN A 186 -21.75 -16.61 22.52
CA ASN A 186 -22.43 -17.38 21.48
C ASN A 186 -23.86 -17.77 21.89
N ASN A 187 -24.21 -17.69 23.18
CA ASN A 187 -25.54 -17.99 23.69
C ASN A 187 -25.95 -17.01 24.81
N LEU A 188 -26.54 -15.89 24.42
CA LEU A 188 -26.92 -14.82 25.36
C LEU A 188 -28.19 -15.10 26.19
N ARG A 189 -28.89 -16.22 25.97
CA ARG A 189 -30.16 -16.51 26.67
C ARG A 189 -29.99 -16.62 28.20
N PRO A 190 -28.99 -17.35 28.74
CA PRO A 190 -28.79 -17.45 30.18
C PRO A 190 -28.45 -16.10 30.81
N ALA A 191 -27.63 -15.29 30.16
CA ALA A 191 -27.28 -13.95 30.62
C ALA A 191 -28.50 -13.00 30.62
N MET A 192 -29.38 -13.12 29.62
CA MET A 192 -30.62 -12.34 29.56
C MET A 192 -31.63 -12.73 30.64
N ASP A 193 -31.74 -14.02 30.97
CA ASP A 193 -32.62 -14.49 32.03
C ASP A 193 -32.07 -14.15 33.42
N PHE A 194 -30.74 -14.19 33.59
CA PHE A 194 -30.06 -13.66 34.77
C PHE A 194 -30.34 -12.15 34.94
N ALA A 195 -30.17 -11.37 33.88
CA ALA A 195 -30.42 -9.93 33.88
C ALA A 195 -31.85 -9.59 34.30
N LYS A 196 -32.85 -10.29 33.75
CA LYS A 196 -34.26 -10.13 34.14
C LYS A 196 -34.47 -10.46 35.62
N ARG A 197 -33.82 -11.51 36.13
CA ARG A 197 -33.93 -11.94 37.52
C ARG A 197 -33.36 -10.89 38.47
N ILE A 198 -32.15 -10.39 38.25
CA ILE A 198 -31.54 -9.40 39.16
C ILE A 198 -32.27 -8.06 39.17
N ILE A 199 -32.88 -7.67 38.05
CA ILE A 199 -33.74 -6.49 37.96
C ILE A 199 -35.07 -6.72 38.67
N ALA A 200 -35.65 -7.93 38.57
CA ALA A 200 -36.91 -8.24 39.24
C ALA A 200 -36.74 -8.42 40.76
N GLU A 201 -35.57 -8.87 41.20
CA GLU A 201 -35.22 -9.08 42.61
C GLU A 201 -34.63 -7.82 43.27
N ASP A 202 -34.48 -6.70 42.55
CA ASP A 202 -33.87 -5.44 43.01
C ASP A 202 -32.53 -5.68 43.75
N ARG A 203 -31.67 -6.50 43.15
CA ARG A 203 -30.37 -6.86 43.73
C ARG A 203 -29.57 -5.60 44.07
N GLU A 204 -28.95 -5.58 45.24
CA GLU A 204 -28.32 -4.36 45.81
C GLU A 204 -27.22 -3.77 44.92
N ASP A 205 -26.42 -4.61 44.27
CA ASP A 205 -25.37 -4.21 43.30
C ASP A 205 -25.96 -3.55 42.04
N TRP A 206 -27.01 -4.13 41.48
CA TRP A 206 -27.75 -3.55 40.35
C TRP A 206 -28.42 -2.23 40.76
N LYS A 207 -29.03 -2.18 41.93
CA LYS A 207 -29.72 -1.00 42.45
C LYS A 207 -28.75 0.17 42.63
N GLN A 208 -27.59 -0.07 43.25
CA GLN A 208 -26.54 0.95 43.41
C GLN A 208 -26.09 1.52 42.06
N MET A 209 -25.85 0.65 41.07
CA MET A 209 -25.47 1.09 39.72
C MET A 209 -26.60 1.87 39.02
N SER A 210 -27.84 1.38 39.09
CA SER A 210 -28.99 1.98 38.40
C SER A 210 -29.43 3.33 38.95
N MET A 211 -29.06 3.68 40.20
CA MET A 211 -29.27 5.02 40.76
C MET A 211 -28.21 6.03 40.31
N THR A 212 -27.05 5.56 39.83
CA THR A 212 -25.92 6.42 39.44
C THR A 212 -25.87 6.79 37.95
N VAL A 213 -26.76 6.21 37.13
CA VAL A 213 -26.82 6.36 35.66
C VAL A 213 -28.15 6.98 35.24
#